data_AF-A0A3C1F1I2-F1
#
_entry.id   AF-A0A3C1F1I2-F1
#
_cell.length_a   1.000
_cell.length_b   1.000
_cell.length_c   1.000
_cell.angle_alpha   90.00
_cell.angle_beta   90.00
_cell.angle_gamma   90.00
#
_symmetry.space_group_name_H-M   'P 1'
#
loop_
_entity.id
_entity.type
_entity.pdbx_description
1 polymer ?
#
loop_
_entity_poly.entity_id
_entity_poly.type
_entity_poly.pdbx_seq_one_letter_code
_entity_poly.pdbx_strand_id
1 'polypeptide(L)'
;MSRLAQYLAYHRESARIGDIDPSYAMLHYLCDRFELSIEQRYWLAWLYAMTYCGASVFYAYNEFPDAENVDVVRLQRWWDASGRKAIITQTDRRYVKANNLFVPAFESYRLWLGGRSQAEHFAALTSSPTPEARHATVYASARRLHSFGQFTLFLYLEALHTITPLDLAPTDLDLNVAHSCRNGLCYAYGLDEWLTVAEAPMPAAGRDDILAAWDDLRARVATAVSPAPTIWATETLLCAFKKFQRDGSRYIGYYLDRQAIEIAQLADRVRDGVCWDVLWQFRSETYGHTDRAERLLPPARLATGGMPPKLKARGHQRTRQVVGDQEFVLL
;
A
#
# COMPACT_ATOMS: atom_id res chain seq x y z
N MET A 1 16.46 -22.79 8.67
CA MET A 1 15.48 -22.05 9.49
C MET A 1 14.08 -22.46 9.03
N SER A 2 13.10 -22.72 9.91
CA SER A 2 11.72 -23.02 9.47
C SER A 2 11.14 -21.84 8.68
N ARG A 3 10.24 -22.07 7.71
CA ARG A 3 9.66 -20.97 6.91
C ARG A 3 8.89 -19.95 7.77
N LEU A 4 8.31 -20.40 8.88
CA LEU A 4 7.69 -19.50 9.86
C LEU A 4 8.71 -18.58 10.53
N ALA A 5 9.85 -19.12 10.98
CA ALA A 5 10.93 -18.31 11.54
C ALA A 5 11.51 -17.35 10.48
N GLN A 6 11.58 -17.77 9.21
CA GLN A 6 11.96 -16.89 8.10
C GLN A 6 10.96 -15.74 7.92
N TYR A 7 9.65 -16.01 7.95
CA TYR A 7 8.62 -14.97 7.87
C TYR A 7 8.72 -13.99 9.04
N LEU A 8 8.90 -14.47 10.28
CA LEU A 8 9.03 -13.59 11.45
C LEU A 8 10.29 -12.70 11.36
N ALA A 9 11.41 -13.24 10.87
CA ALA A 9 12.62 -12.47 10.63
C ALA A 9 12.43 -11.44 9.50
N TYR A 10 11.82 -11.84 8.38
CA TYR A 10 11.46 -10.96 7.28
C TYR A 10 10.57 -9.81 7.76
N HIS A 11 9.54 -10.12 8.54
CA HIS A 11 8.60 -9.15 9.06
C HIS A 11 9.27 -8.16 10.02
N ARG A 12 10.04 -8.66 10.99
CA ARG A 12 10.73 -7.82 11.97
C ARG A 12 11.66 -6.84 11.27
N GLU A 13 12.45 -7.33 10.31
CA GLU A 13 13.43 -6.49 9.65
C GLU A 13 12.79 -5.51 8.66
N SER A 14 11.77 -5.92 7.90
CA SER A 14 10.99 -4.98 7.09
C SER A 14 10.37 -3.89 7.94
N ALA A 15 9.80 -4.23 9.10
CA ALA A 15 9.29 -3.23 10.06
C ALA A 15 10.39 -2.29 10.55
N ARG A 16 11.55 -2.84 10.94
CA ARG A 16 12.70 -2.08 11.46
C ARG A 16 13.20 -0.99 10.51
N ILE A 17 13.16 -1.25 9.21
CA ILE A 17 13.63 -0.29 8.20
C ILE A 17 12.51 0.56 7.57
N GLY A 18 11.26 0.38 8.01
CA GLY A 18 10.09 1.09 7.43
C GLY A 18 9.65 0.56 6.05
N ASP A 19 9.96 -0.68 5.71
CA ASP A 19 9.62 -1.34 4.44
C ASP A 19 8.27 -2.08 4.51
N ILE A 20 7.27 -1.45 5.13
CA ILE A 20 5.87 -1.91 5.17
C ILE A 20 5.03 -0.80 4.58
N ASP A 21 4.78 -0.90 3.28
CA ASP A 21 4.16 0.12 2.44
C ASP A 21 4.50 1.59 2.82
N PRO A 22 5.73 2.04 2.50
CA PRO A 22 6.26 3.33 2.91
C PRO A 22 5.48 4.54 2.39
N SER A 23 4.54 4.33 1.46
CA SER A 23 3.68 5.41 0.98
C SER A 23 2.79 5.97 2.08
N TYR A 24 2.32 5.15 3.01
CA TYR A 24 1.50 5.61 4.14
C TYR A 24 2.27 6.59 5.04
N ALA A 25 3.51 6.24 5.41
CA ALA A 25 4.40 7.13 6.15
C ALA A 25 4.69 8.42 5.37
N MET A 26 4.88 8.33 4.05
CA MET A 26 5.08 9.51 3.20
C MET A 26 3.85 10.42 3.16
N LEU A 27 2.65 9.86 3.03
CA LEU A 27 1.41 10.63 3.05
C LEU A 27 1.19 11.29 4.41
N HIS A 28 1.44 10.58 5.51
CA HIS A 28 1.39 11.17 6.85
C HIS A 28 2.38 12.34 6.99
N TYR A 29 3.62 12.15 6.55
CA TYR A 29 4.63 13.20 6.55
C TYR A 29 4.18 14.42 5.74
N LEU A 30 3.59 14.23 4.55
CA LEU A 30 3.04 15.34 3.76
C LEU A 30 1.92 16.06 4.49
N CYS A 31 1.01 15.32 5.13
CA CYS A 31 -0.08 15.88 5.91
C CYS A 31 0.40 16.78 7.05
N ASP A 32 1.48 16.42 7.72
CA ASP A 32 2.03 17.21 8.82
C ASP A 32 2.92 18.35 8.30
N ARG A 33 3.78 18.07 7.31
CA ARG A 33 4.72 19.04 6.74
C ARG A 33 4.04 20.24 6.10
N PHE A 34 2.87 20.02 5.52
CA PHE A 34 2.04 21.05 4.87
C PHE A 34 0.81 21.45 5.70
N GLU A 35 0.69 20.95 6.94
CA GLU A 35 -0.44 21.26 7.83
C GLU A 35 -1.81 21.05 7.16
N LEU A 36 -1.95 19.94 6.42
CA LEU A 36 -3.12 19.66 5.61
C LEU A 36 -4.37 19.57 6.47
N SER A 37 -5.43 20.22 5.99
CA SER A 37 -6.75 20.16 6.61
C SER A 37 -7.31 18.74 6.59
N ILE A 38 -8.33 18.50 7.40
CA ILE A 38 -8.97 17.19 7.46
C ILE A 38 -9.62 16.79 6.11
N GLU A 39 -10.19 17.75 5.38
CA GLU A 39 -10.72 17.53 4.02
C GLU A 39 -9.61 17.09 3.05
N GLN A 40 -8.46 17.76 3.09
CA GLN A 40 -7.31 17.41 2.26
C GLN A 40 -6.76 16.02 2.62
N ARG A 41 -6.73 15.66 3.90
CA ARG A 41 -6.31 14.31 4.36
C ARG A 41 -7.24 13.22 3.82
N TYR A 42 -8.56 13.42 3.86
CA TYR A 42 -9.50 12.49 3.24
C TYR A 42 -9.33 12.42 1.72
N TRP A 43 -9.06 13.55 1.09
CA TRP A 43 -8.80 13.61 -0.34
C TRP A 43 -7.53 12.84 -0.75
N LEU A 44 -6.43 13.00 -0.01
CA LEU A 44 -5.19 12.23 -0.20
C LEU A 44 -5.46 10.72 -0.04
N ALA A 45 -6.28 10.31 0.94
CA ALA A 45 -6.63 8.91 1.12
C ALA A 45 -7.38 8.34 -0.09
N TRP A 46 -8.31 9.10 -0.66
CA TRP A 46 -9.03 8.70 -1.88
C TRP A 46 -8.10 8.61 -3.09
N LEU A 47 -7.24 9.62 -3.29
CA LEU A 47 -6.23 9.62 -4.35
C LEU A 47 -5.27 8.43 -4.22
N TYR A 48 -4.89 8.07 -3.00
CA TYR A 48 -4.03 6.91 -2.76
C TYR A 48 -4.73 5.61 -3.14
N ALA A 49 -6.00 5.43 -2.76
CA ALA A 49 -6.77 4.27 -3.18
C ALA A 49 -6.88 4.16 -4.71
N MET A 50 -6.93 5.29 -5.43
CA MET A 50 -7.00 5.29 -6.90
C MET A 50 -5.67 4.98 -7.58
N THR A 51 -4.55 5.35 -6.98
CA THR A 51 -3.23 5.26 -7.64
C THR A 51 -2.34 4.15 -7.08
N TYR A 52 -2.49 3.86 -5.79
CA TYR A 52 -1.58 3.05 -4.98
C TYR A 52 -0.11 3.51 -5.11
N CYS A 53 0.10 4.82 -5.20
CA CYS A 53 1.42 5.43 -5.40
C CYS A 53 1.46 6.82 -4.78
N GLY A 54 2.22 6.99 -3.69
CA GLY A 54 2.24 8.28 -2.98
C GLY A 54 2.80 9.45 -3.81
N ALA A 55 3.72 9.20 -4.76
CA ALA A 55 4.19 10.23 -5.68
C ALA A 55 3.04 10.72 -6.61
N SER A 56 2.22 9.78 -7.11
CA SER A 56 1.04 10.11 -7.91
C SER A 56 -0.01 10.88 -7.12
N VAL A 57 -0.18 10.54 -5.84
CA VAL A 57 -1.04 11.32 -4.91
C VAL A 57 -0.53 12.75 -4.80
N PHE A 58 0.76 12.94 -4.56
CA PHE A 58 1.35 14.27 -4.44
C PHE A 58 1.16 15.11 -5.71
N TYR A 59 1.36 14.53 -6.89
CA TYR A 59 1.06 15.22 -8.15
C TYR A 59 -0.42 15.61 -8.28
N ALA A 60 -1.33 14.65 -8.08
CA ALA A 60 -2.77 14.92 -8.21
C ALA A 60 -3.26 15.95 -7.20
N TYR A 61 -2.72 15.93 -5.97
CA TYR A 61 -3.00 16.91 -4.93
C TYR A 61 -2.54 18.33 -5.33
N ASN A 62 -1.38 18.50 -5.97
CA ASN A 62 -0.94 19.82 -6.43
C ASN A 62 -1.86 20.38 -7.54
N GLU A 63 -2.50 19.52 -8.32
CA GLU A 63 -3.46 19.91 -9.37
C GLU A 63 -4.88 20.16 -8.83
N PHE A 64 -5.28 19.37 -7.84
CA PHE A 64 -6.57 19.41 -7.17
C PHE A 64 -6.33 19.29 -5.66
N PRO A 65 -6.20 20.41 -4.93
CA PRO A 65 -5.83 20.39 -3.51
C PRO A 65 -6.87 19.76 -2.58
N ASP A 66 -8.14 19.80 -2.94
CA ASP A 66 -9.25 19.28 -2.15
C ASP A 66 -10.34 18.70 -3.07
N ALA A 67 -11.21 17.85 -2.52
CA ALA A 67 -12.28 17.21 -3.29
C ALA A 67 -13.47 18.14 -3.58
N GLU A 68 -13.72 19.13 -2.70
CA GLU A 68 -14.87 20.03 -2.77
C GLU A 68 -14.82 20.91 -4.04
N ASN A 69 -13.65 21.43 -4.36
CA ASN A 69 -13.42 22.36 -5.46
C ASN A 69 -13.07 21.67 -6.79
N VAL A 70 -13.19 20.34 -6.88
CA VAL A 70 -12.96 19.63 -8.13
C VAL A 70 -14.12 19.86 -9.10
N ASP A 71 -13.87 20.70 -10.09
CA ASP A 71 -14.69 20.76 -11.30
C ASP A 71 -14.44 19.51 -12.17
N VAL A 72 -15.49 18.72 -12.39
CA VAL A 72 -15.40 17.44 -13.12
C VAL A 72 -14.95 17.65 -14.57
N VAL A 73 -15.35 18.76 -15.20
CA VAL A 73 -14.94 19.07 -16.58
C VAL A 73 -13.44 19.39 -16.64
N ARG A 74 -12.91 20.17 -15.68
CA ARG A 74 -11.47 20.41 -15.51
C ARG A 74 -10.73 19.11 -15.21
N LEU A 75 -11.25 18.26 -14.32
CA LEU A 75 -10.65 16.97 -14.00
C LEU A 75 -10.54 16.08 -15.24
N GLN A 76 -11.61 15.99 -16.04
CA GLN A 76 -11.61 15.22 -17.27
C GLN A 76 -10.57 15.75 -18.28
N ARG A 77 -10.54 17.06 -18.51
CA ARG A 77 -9.53 17.67 -19.40
C ARG A 77 -8.11 17.43 -18.94
N TRP A 78 -7.82 17.61 -17.65
CA TRP A 78 -6.50 17.32 -17.08
C TRP A 78 -6.14 15.84 -17.23
N TRP A 79 -7.08 14.95 -16.93
CA TRP A 79 -6.85 13.50 -17.00
C TRP A 79 -6.53 13.06 -18.43
N ASP A 80 -7.28 13.54 -19.43
CA ASP A 80 -7.06 13.20 -20.84
C ASP A 80 -5.75 13.80 -21.38
N ALA A 81 -5.42 15.04 -20.98
CA ALA A 81 -4.25 15.75 -21.49
C ALA A 81 -2.93 15.29 -20.87
N SER A 82 -2.88 15.12 -19.55
CA SER A 82 -1.62 14.90 -18.82
C SER A 82 -1.73 13.86 -17.71
N GLY A 83 -2.80 13.89 -16.91
CA GLY A 83 -2.98 13.04 -15.72
C GLY A 83 -2.84 11.55 -16.03
N ARG A 84 -3.56 11.06 -17.05
CA ARG A 84 -3.52 9.65 -17.46
C ARG A 84 -2.13 9.25 -17.96
N LYS A 85 -1.36 10.12 -18.61
CA LYS A 85 0.00 9.77 -19.05
C LYS A 85 0.97 9.73 -17.86
N ALA A 86 0.93 10.76 -17.02
CA ALA A 86 1.89 10.96 -15.94
C ALA A 86 1.70 9.98 -14.78
N ILE A 87 0.49 9.88 -14.23
CA ILE A 87 0.20 9.13 -12.99
C ILE A 87 0.71 7.70 -13.09
N ILE A 88 1.50 7.30 -12.11
CA ILE A 88 1.92 5.91 -11.93
C ILE A 88 0.83 5.19 -11.15
N THR A 89 0.36 4.06 -11.69
CA THR A 89 -0.48 3.11 -10.94
C THR A 89 0.26 1.80 -10.73
N GLN A 90 0.18 1.28 -9.51
CA GLN A 90 0.64 -0.09 -9.25
C GLN A 90 -0.22 -1.10 -10.00
N THR A 91 0.29 -2.33 -10.15
CA THR A 91 -0.35 -3.41 -10.91
C THR A 91 -1.85 -3.51 -10.62
N ASP A 92 -2.24 -3.51 -9.36
CA ASP A 92 -3.62 -3.68 -8.90
C ASP A 92 -4.53 -2.46 -9.17
N ARG A 93 -3.95 -1.31 -9.56
CA ARG A 93 -4.66 -0.08 -9.97
C ARG A 93 -4.52 0.24 -11.46
N ARG A 94 -3.82 -0.60 -12.24
CA ARG A 94 -3.68 -0.42 -13.69
C ARG A 94 -5.03 -0.46 -14.40
N TYR A 95 -5.97 -1.28 -13.94
CA TYR A 95 -7.30 -1.38 -14.55
C TYR A 95 -8.05 -0.05 -14.54
N VAL A 96 -8.01 0.70 -13.43
CA VAL A 96 -8.65 2.03 -13.32
C VAL A 96 -8.07 3.00 -14.34
N LYS A 97 -6.74 3.05 -14.43
CA LYS A 97 -6.04 3.90 -15.39
C LYS A 97 -6.29 3.48 -16.85
N ALA A 98 -6.26 2.19 -17.13
CA ALA A 98 -6.40 1.62 -18.47
C ALA A 98 -7.80 1.84 -19.03
N ASN A 99 -8.84 1.70 -18.21
CA ASN A 99 -10.24 1.82 -18.61
C ASN A 99 -10.84 3.21 -18.39
N ASN A 100 -10.00 4.24 -18.16
CA ASN A 100 -10.44 5.62 -17.98
C ASN A 100 -11.41 5.83 -16.81
N LEU A 101 -11.23 5.10 -15.70
CA LEU A 101 -12.19 5.07 -14.60
C LEU A 101 -11.90 6.06 -13.47
N PHE A 102 -10.82 6.85 -13.57
CA PHE A 102 -10.44 7.81 -12.53
C PHE A 102 -11.53 8.88 -12.31
N VAL A 103 -12.00 9.50 -13.40
CA VAL A 103 -13.05 10.53 -13.34
C VAL A 103 -14.41 9.93 -12.96
N PRO A 104 -14.89 8.82 -13.55
CA PRO A 104 -16.10 8.15 -13.08
C PRO A 104 -16.06 7.73 -11.60
N ALA A 105 -14.89 7.29 -11.10
CA ALA A 105 -14.72 6.97 -9.68
C ALA A 105 -14.88 8.22 -8.81
N PHE A 106 -14.36 9.38 -9.24
CA PHE A 106 -14.53 10.63 -8.52
C PHE A 106 -15.99 11.09 -8.51
N GLU A 107 -16.70 10.99 -9.63
CA GLU A 107 -18.13 11.31 -9.68
C GLU A 107 -18.94 10.43 -8.72
N SER A 108 -18.65 9.13 -8.68
CA SER A 108 -19.24 8.20 -7.71
C SER A 108 -18.91 8.59 -6.27
N TYR A 109 -17.70 9.07 -5.99
CA TYR A 109 -17.30 9.55 -4.67
C TYR A 109 -18.09 10.80 -4.27
N ARG A 110 -18.22 11.78 -5.16
CA ARG A 110 -19.00 13.00 -4.93
C ARG A 110 -20.49 12.70 -4.68
N LEU A 111 -21.07 11.75 -5.42
CA LEU A 111 -22.43 11.28 -5.18
C LEU A 111 -22.59 10.59 -3.82
N TRP A 112 -21.59 9.81 -3.41
CA TRP A 112 -21.57 9.13 -2.11
C TRP A 112 -21.52 10.12 -0.94
N LEU A 113 -20.76 11.20 -1.07
CA LEU A 113 -20.76 12.29 -0.08
C LEU A 113 -22.16 12.90 0.08
N GLY A 114 -22.90 13.01 -1.03
CA GLY A 114 -24.30 13.43 -1.03
C GLY A 114 -24.48 14.91 -0.67
N GLY A 115 -23.55 15.76 -1.11
CA GLY A 115 -23.55 17.20 -0.83
C GLY A 115 -22.97 17.60 0.53
N ARG A 116 -22.53 16.63 1.35
CA ARG A 116 -21.79 16.87 2.59
C ARG A 116 -20.30 17.08 2.31
N SER A 117 -19.63 17.78 3.22
CA SER A 117 -18.15 17.72 3.32
C SER A 117 -17.69 16.29 3.62
N GLN A 118 -16.41 15.99 3.39
CA GLN A 118 -15.85 14.68 3.71
C GLN A 118 -15.90 14.45 5.23
N ALA A 119 -15.59 15.46 6.05
CA ALA A 119 -15.68 15.38 7.50
C ALA A 119 -17.08 15.07 8.02
N GLU A 120 -18.12 15.76 7.55
CA GLU A 120 -19.50 15.47 7.93
C GLU A 120 -19.93 14.06 7.51
N HIS A 121 -19.53 13.64 6.31
CA HIS A 121 -19.83 12.31 5.81
C HIS A 121 -19.21 11.23 6.71
N PHE A 122 -17.92 11.36 7.01
CA PHE A 122 -17.22 10.39 7.84
C PHE A 122 -17.69 10.42 9.30
N ALA A 123 -17.94 11.59 9.89
CA ALA A 123 -18.49 11.70 11.24
C ALA A 123 -19.80 10.90 11.39
N ALA A 124 -20.64 10.88 10.36
CA ALA A 124 -21.87 10.08 10.34
C ALA A 124 -21.60 8.56 10.26
N LEU A 125 -20.54 8.12 9.58
CA LEU A 125 -20.16 6.71 9.48
C LEU A 125 -19.37 6.20 10.68
N THR A 126 -18.73 7.08 11.44
CA THR A 126 -17.79 6.73 12.50
C THR A 126 -18.26 7.11 13.90
N SER A 127 -19.58 7.16 14.12
CA SER A 127 -20.19 7.47 15.41
C SER A 127 -20.02 6.37 16.48
N SER A 128 -19.59 5.18 16.09
CA SER A 128 -19.35 4.06 17.01
C SER A 128 -18.12 4.28 17.90
N PRO A 129 -18.14 3.85 19.18
CA PRO A 129 -17.00 4.01 20.08
C PRO A 129 -15.83 3.09 19.75
N THR A 130 -16.04 1.95 19.08
CA THR A 130 -14.96 0.99 18.81
C THR A 130 -14.35 1.14 17.40
N PRO A 131 -13.02 1.07 17.26
CA PRO A 131 -12.34 1.12 15.96
C PRO A 131 -12.86 0.10 14.93
N GLU A 132 -13.22 -1.09 15.42
CA GLU A 132 -13.69 -2.22 14.61
C GLU A 132 -15.06 -1.94 13.98
N ALA A 133 -15.98 -1.38 14.77
CA ALA A 133 -17.32 -1.04 14.29
C ALA A 133 -17.28 0.18 13.35
N ARG A 134 -16.40 1.16 13.61
CA ARG A 134 -16.14 2.26 12.67
C ARG A 134 -15.61 1.72 11.35
N HIS A 135 -14.60 0.87 11.40
CA HIS A 135 -14.04 0.22 10.21
C HIS A 135 -15.10 -0.55 9.42
N ALA A 136 -15.89 -1.40 10.08
CA ALA A 136 -16.94 -2.19 9.43
C ALA A 136 -18.01 -1.29 8.75
N THR A 137 -18.38 -0.17 9.38
CA THR A 137 -19.36 0.77 8.83
C THR A 137 -18.81 1.50 7.60
N VAL A 138 -17.57 2.01 7.68
CA VAL A 138 -16.91 2.65 6.53
C VAL A 138 -16.71 1.65 5.40
N TYR A 139 -16.27 0.42 5.70
CA TYR A 139 -16.12 -0.67 4.72
C TYR A 139 -17.44 -0.95 4.00
N ALA A 140 -18.54 -1.15 4.74
CA ALA A 140 -19.86 -1.48 4.19
C ALA A 140 -20.46 -0.34 3.34
N SER A 141 -20.09 0.91 3.65
CA SER A 141 -20.50 2.09 2.89
C SER A 141 -19.66 2.27 1.62
N ALA A 142 -18.33 2.29 1.76
CA ALA A 142 -17.39 2.60 0.69
C ALA A 142 -17.25 1.48 -0.36
N ARG A 143 -17.58 0.22 -0.03
CA ARG A 143 -17.60 -0.89 -1.02
C ARG A 143 -18.56 -0.68 -2.20
N ARG A 144 -19.45 0.33 -2.13
CA ARG A 144 -20.41 0.68 -3.19
C ARG A 144 -19.84 1.70 -4.17
N LEU A 145 -18.69 2.30 -3.85
CA LEU A 145 -18.03 3.27 -4.71
C LEU A 145 -17.56 2.60 -6.01
N HIS A 146 -17.72 3.32 -7.12
CA HIS A 146 -17.23 2.86 -8.40
C HIS A 146 -15.71 2.67 -8.36
N SER A 147 -15.21 1.54 -8.88
CA SER A 147 -13.79 1.15 -8.85
C SER A 147 -13.20 0.83 -7.47
N PHE A 148 -14.05 0.58 -6.45
CA PHE A 148 -13.64 0.11 -5.12
C PHE A 148 -13.85 -1.41 -4.97
N GLY A 149 -12.98 -2.19 -5.62
CA GLY A 149 -12.84 -3.61 -5.32
C GLY A 149 -12.18 -3.84 -3.95
N GLN A 150 -12.14 -5.09 -3.47
CA GLN A 150 -11.62 -5.44 -2.15
C GLN A 150 -10.24 -4.82 -1.85
N PHE A 151 -9.29 -4.95 -2.78
CA PHE A 151 -7.96 -4.39 -2.61
C PHE A 151 -7.94 -2.85 -2.57
N THR A 152 -8.82 -2.20 -3.34
CA THR A 152 -8.94 -0.73 -3.29
C THR A 152 -9.46 -0.26 -1.95
N LEU A 153 -10.44 -1.00 -1.43
CA LEU A 153 -11.06 -0.71 -0.15
C LEU A 153 -10.08 -0.92 1.00
N PHE A 154 -9.26 -1.97 0.94
CA PHE A 154 -8.12 -2.17 1.83
C PHE A 154 -7.20 -0.94 1.85
N LEU A 155 -6.72 -0.51 0.67
CA LEU A 155 -5.82 0.64 0.56
C LEU A 155 -6.44 1.92 1.12
N TYR A 156 -7.73 2.13 0.83
CA TYR A 156 -8.47 3.31 1.27
C TYR A 156 -8.63 3.34 2.79
N LEU A 157 -9.03 2.22 3.40
CA LEU A 157 -9.27 2.13 4.84
C LEU A 157 -7.98 2.29 5.64
N GLU A 158 -6.87 1.71 5.17
CA GLU A 158 -5.56 1.95 5.79
C GLU A 158 -5.09 3.39 5.59
N ALA A 159 -5.33 4.00 4.43
CA ALA A 159 -5.01 5.42 4.22
C ALA A 159 -5.79 6.30 5.19
N LEU A 160 -7.11 6.10 5.28
CA LEU A 160 -7.96 6.79 6.23
C LEU A 160 -7.48 6.61 7.67
N HIS A 161 -7.21 5.38 8.10
CA HIS A 161 -6.66 5.11 9.42
C HIS A 161 -5.35 5.88 9.68
N THR A 162 -4.46 5.88 8.69
CA THR A 162 -3.11 6.44 8.86
C THR A 162 -3.13 7.95 8.92
N ILE A 163 -3.82 8.63 8.00
CA ILE A 163 -3.63 10.08 7.80
C ILE A 163 -4.80 10.93 8.34
N THR A 164 -5.78 10.31 8.98
CA THR A 164 -6.98 10.97 9.53
C THR A 164 -7.24 10.47 10.97
N PRO A 165 -8.05 11.18 11.78
CA PRO A 165 -8.33 10.79 13.16
C PRO A 165 -9.44 9.72 13.29
N LEU A 166 -9.83 9.04 12.20
CA LEU A 166 -10.97 8.12 12.21
C LEU A 166 -10.76 6.84 13.02
N ASP A 167 -9.51 6.48 13.32
CA ASP A 167 -9.12 5.30 14.10
C ASP A 167 -9.92 4.05 13.70
N LEU A 168 -9.58 3.52 12.53
CA LEU A 168 -10.23 2.36 11.92
C LEU A 168 -9.36 1.11 12.10
N ALA A 169 -9.89 0.05 12.71
CA ALA A 169 -9.17 -1.21 12.85
C ALA A 169 -9.96 -2.36 12.19
N PRO A 170 -9.42 -3.08 11.20
CA PRO A 170 -10.02 -4.35 10.81
C PRO A 170 -9.91 -5.35 11.95
N THR A 171 -10.91 -6.22 12.13
CA THR A 171 -10.84 -7.33 13.08
C THR A 171 -10.06 -8.51 12.52
N ASP A 172 -10.10 -8.68 11.20
CA ASP A 172 -9.53 -9.83 10.51
C ASP A 172 -9.30 -9.56 9.00
N LEU A 173 -8.65 -10.50 8.32
CA LEU A 173 -8.59 -10.60 6.87
C LEU A 173 -9.56 -11.67 6.37
N ASP A 174 -10.31 -11.37 5.32
CA ASP A 174 -11.07 -12.40 4.62
C ASP A 174 -10.12 -13.27 3.77
N LEU A 175 -9.56 -14.31 4.41
CA LEU A 175 -8.63 -15.26 3.78
C LEU A 175 -9.28 -16.07 2.66
N ASN A 176 -10.62 -16.06 2.51
CA ASN A 176 -11.27 -16.70 1.38
C ASN A 176 -10.92 -15.99 0.06
N VAL A 177 -10.83 -14.66 0.10
CA VAL A 177 -10.63 -13.82 -1.10
C VAL A 177 -9.27 -13.11 -1.11
N ALA A 178 -8.59 -12.99 0.05
CA ALA A 178 -7.23 -12.43 0.16
C ALA A 178 -6.15 -13.42 -0.32
N HIS A 179 -6.22 -13.82 -1.60
CA HIS A 179 -5.37 -14.84 -2.24
C HIS A 179 -3.88 -14.70 -1.93
N SER A 180 -3.33 -13.50 -2.11
CA SER A 180 -1.89 -13.30 -1.97
C SER A 180 -1.42 -13.40 -0.53
N CYS A 181 -2.23 -12.90 0.41
CA CYS A 181 -1.98 -13.02 1.83
C CYS A 181 -2.09 -14.48 2.28
N ARG A 182 -3.17 -15.18 1.89
CA ARG A 182 -3.38 -16.60 2.18
C ARG A 182 -2.21 -17.46 1.69
N ASN A 183 -1.78 -17.29 0.43
CA ASN A 183 -0.63 -18.05 -0.07
C ASN A 183 0.67 -17.72 0.68
N GLY A 184 0.85 -16.47 1.11
CA GLY A 184 1.98 -16.09 1.97
C GLY A 184 1.97 -16.83 3.32
N LEU A 185 0.77 -16.99 3.90
CA LEU A 185 0.56 -17.74 5.13
C LEU A 185 0.84 -19.23 4.92
N CYS A 186 0.32 -19.82 3.84
CA CYS A 186 0.62 -21.20 3.45
C CYS A 186 2.13 -21.44 3.33
N TYR A 187 2.87 -20.54 2.67
CA TYR A 187 4.32 -20.65 2.61
C TYR A 187 4.98 -20.59 3.99
N ALA A 188 4.54 -19.69 4.88
CA ALA A 188 5.10 -19.57 6.23
C ALA A 188 4.92 -20.86 7.04
N TYR A 189 3.78 -21.55 6.91
CA TYR A 189 3.48 -22.77 7.66
C TYR A 189 3.84 -24.07 6.93
N GLY A 190 4.28 -24.00 5.67
CA GLY A 190 4.57 -25.20 4.87
C GLY A 190 3.31 -25.95 4.42
N LEU A 191 2.20 -25.21 4.25
CA LEU A 191 0.92 -25.72 3.75
C LEU A 191 0.84 -25.58 2.21
N ASP A 192 1.89 -26.04 1.52
CA ASP A 192 2.08 -25.84 0.08
C ASP A 192 0.96 -26.51 -0.74
N GLU A 193 0.37 -27.60 -0.23
CA GLU A 193 -0.78 -28.31 -0.80
C GLU A 193 -2.05 -27.45 -0.89
N TRP A 194 -2.16 -26.41 -0.06
CA TRP A 194 -3.29 -25.48 -0.05
C TRP A 194 -3.02 -24.20 -0.85
N LEU A 195 -1.89 -24.11 -1.54
CA LEU A 195 -1.60 -22.99 -2.44
C LEU A 195 -2.61 -22.97 -3.58
N THR A 196 -3.10 -21.77 -3.86
CA THR A 196 -4.06 -21.54 -4.94
C THR A 196 -3.40 -20.76 -6.07
N VAL A 197 -3.86 -21.01 -7.30
CA VAL A 197 -3.52 -20.21 -8.49
C VAL A 197 -4.66 -19.26 -8.81
N ALA A 198 -4.34 -18.08 -9.38
CA ALA A 198 -5.29 -17.01 -9.67
C ALA A 198 -6.12 -16.57 -8.43
N GLU A 199 -7.14 -15.74 -8.60
CA GLU A 199 -8.01 -15.25 -7.52
C GLU A 199 -9.03 -16.32 -7.05
N ALA A 200 -8.59 -17.57 -6.92
CA ALA A 200 -9.45 -18.67 -6.49
C ALA A 200 -9.81 -18.54 -4.99
N PRO A 201 -11.01 -18.99 -4.58
CA PRO A 201 -11.40 -19.03 -3.18
C PRO A 201 -10.50 -19.99 -2.37
N MET A 202 -10.58 -19.89 -1.04
CA MET A 202 -9.87 -20.80 -0.15
C MET A 202 -10.36 -22.25 -0.33
N PRO A 203 -9.47 -23.25 -0.45
CA PRO A 203 -9.87 -24.65 -0.55
C PRO A 203 -10.64 -25.10 0.70
N ALA A 204 -11.80 -25.73 0.50
CA ALA A 204 -12.62 -26.20 1.63
C ALA A 204 -11.88 -27.22 2.51
N ALA A 205 -11.09 -28.12 1.90
CA ALA A 205 -10.34 -29.15 2.62
C ALA A 205 -9.20 -28.61 3.50
N GLY A 206 -8.61 -27.45 3.14
CA GLY A 206 -7.53 -26.82 3.90
C GLY A 206 -8.00 -25.68 4.81
N ARG A 207 -9.32 -25.45 4.92
CA ARG A 207 -9.87 -24.29 5.62
C ARG A 207 -9.43 -24.25 7.08
N ASP A 208 -9.55 -25.37 7.79
CA ASP A 208 -9.24 -25.42 9.22
C ASP A 208 -7.75 -25.22 9.48
N ASP A 209 -6.89 -25.84 8.65
CA ASP A 209 -5.43 -25.65 8.72
C ASP A 209 -5.02 -24.19 8.49
N ILE A 210 -5.60 -23.55 7.48
CA ILE A 210 -5.29 -22.16 7.12
C ILE A 210 -5.76 -21.21 8.22
N LEU A 211 -6.96 -21.42 8.79
CA LEU A 211 -7.47 -20.57 9.87
C LEU A 211 -6.66 -20.76 11.16
N ALA A 212 -6.30 -22.00 11.51
CA ALA A 212 -5.44 -22.28 12.64
C ALA A 212 -4.04 -21.64 12.48
N ALA A 213 -3.47 -21.72 11.27
CA ALA A 213 -2.20 -21.08 10.95
C ALA A 213 -2.28 -19.55 11.07
N TRP A 214 -3.40 -18.95 10.66
CA TRP A 214 -3.61 -17.51 10.78
C TRP A 214 -3.70 -17.05 12.24
N ASP A 215 -4.44 -17.77 13.07
CA ASP A 215 -4.57 -17.45 14.50
C ASP A 215 -3.22 -17.58 15.23
N ASP A 216 -2.48 -18.66 14.99
CA ASP A 216 -1.14 -18.84 15.54
C ASP A 216 -0.16 -17.76 15.02
N LEU A 217 -0.23 -17.40 13.74
CA LEU A 217 0.64 -16.37 13.17
C LEU A 217 0.40 -15.01 13.82
N ARG A 218 -0.86 -14.60 13.97
CA ARG A 218 -1.21 -13.31 14.59
C ARG A 218 -0.65 -13.23 16.01
N ALA A 219 -0.78 -14.28 16.81
CA ALA A 219 -0.23 -14.34 18.15
C ALA A 219 1.31 -14.25 18.17
N ARG A 220 1.99 -14.93 17.23
CA ARG A 220 3.45 -14.90 17.11
C ARG A 220 3.98 -13.56 16.62
N VAL A 221 3.33 -12.94 15.63
CA VAL A 221 3.73 -11.65 15.09
C VAL A 221 3.58 -10.55 16.15
N ALA A 222 2.48 -10.56 16.90
CA ALA A 222 2.23 -9.61 17.99
C ALA A 222 3.30 -9.66 19.10
N THR A 223 3.95 -10.81 19.30
CA THR A 223 5.02 -10.98 20.31
C THR A 223 6.43 -10.80 19.72
N ALA A 224 6.62 -11.10 18.43
CA ALA A 224 7.93 -11.08 17.78
C ALA A 224 8.36 -9.72 17.22
N VAL A 225 7.42 -8.78 17.07
CA VAL A 225 7.61 -7.46 16.46
C VAL A 225 7.02 -6.39 17.37
N SER A 226 7.77 -5.31 17.59
CA SER A 226 7.37 -4.19 18.44
C SER A 226 7.50 -2.86 17.69
N PRO A 227 6.47 -1.99 17.70
CA PRO A 227 5.13 -2.23 18.27
C PRO A 227 4.41 -3.40 17.57
N ALA A 228 3.37 -3.93 18.22
CA ALA A 228 2.58 -5.02 17.67
C ALA A 228 2.03 -4.63 16.28
N PRO A 229 2.28 -5.42 15.23
CA PRO A 229 1.83 -5.08 13.88
C PRO A 229 0.31 -5.05 13.75
N THR A 230 -0.18 -4.12 12.94
CA THR A 230 -1.59 -4.12 12.53
C THR A 230 -1.87 -5.28 11.57
N ILE A 231 -3.15 -5.59 11.39
CA ILE A 231 -3.58 -6.54 10.35
C ILE A 231 -3.16 -6.06 8.96
N TRP A 232 -3.15 -4.74 8.70
CA TRP A 232 -2.68 -4.17 7.45
C TRP A 232 -1.19 -4.45 7.19
N ALA A 233 -0.35 -4.25 8.20
CA ALA A 233 1.07 -4.56 8.12
C ALA A 233 1.32 -6.06 7.89
N THR A 234 0.56 -6.91 8.60
CA THR A 234 0.65 -8.37 8.51
C THR A 234 0.26 -8.86 7.11
N GLU A 235 -0.83 -8.33 6.54
CA GLU A 235 -1.28 -8.61 5.17
C GLU A 235 -0.22 -8.22 4.15
N THR A 236 0.28 -6.98 4.23
CA THR A 236 1.26 -6.44 3.29
C THR A 236 2.51 -7.31 3.24
N LEU A 237 2.95 -7.78 4.40
CA LEU A 237 4.14 -8.62 4.51
C LEU A 237 3.91 -10.08 4.14
N LEU A 238 2.71 -10.65 4.34
CA LEU A 238 2.39 -11.96 3.78
C LEU A 238 2.36 -11.93 2.25
N CYS A 239 1.78 -10.89 1.67
CA CYS A 239 1.79 -10.65 0.23
C CYS A 239 3.22 -10.50 -0.32
N ALA A 240 4.09 -9.79 0.40
CA ALA A 240 5.50 -9.66 0.04
C ALA A 240 6.24 -11.00 0.17
N PHE A 241 6.01 -11.73 1.27
CA PHE A 241 6.65 -13.00 1.58
C PHE A 241 6.29 -14.08 0.57
N LYS A 242 5.03 -14.15 0.12
CA LYS A 242 4.61 -15.00 -1.01
C LYS A 242 5.50 -14.81 -2.23
N LYS A 243 5.73 -13.56 -2.63
CA LYS A 243 6.54 -13.22 -3.82
C LYS A 243 8.02 -13.49 -3.57
N PHE A 244 8.51 -13.27 -2.35
CA PHE A 244 9.85 -13.67 -1.94
C PHE A 244 10.07 -15.17 -2.11
N GLN A 245 9.15 -16.00 -1.59
CA GLN A 245 9.22 -17.47 -1.66
C GLN A 245 9.01 -18.02 -3.07
N ARG A 246 8.07 -17.44 -3.83
CA ARG A 246 7.69 -17.96 -5.16
C ARG A 246 8.73 -17.68 -6.24
N ASP A 247 9.23 -16.45 -6.33
CA ASP A 247 10.03 -16.01 -7.48
C ASP A 247 11.16 -15.03 -7.13
N GLY A 248 11.37 -14.73 -5.84
CA GLY A 248 12.38 -13.75 -5.42
C GLY A 248 12.13 -12.35 -5.99
N SER A 249 10.91 -11.99 -6.38
CA SER A 249 10.60 -10.61 -6.84
C SER A 249 10.42 -9.63 -5.68
N ARG A 250 10.44 -10.11 -4.44
CA ARG A 250 10.44 -9.29 -3.22
C ARG A 250 11.66 -9.62 -2.38
N TYR A 251 12.06 -8.63 -1.60
CA TYR A 251 13.21 -8.63 -0.71
C TYR A 251 13.01 -7.52 0.33
N ILE A 252 13.74 -7.58 1.43
CA ILE A 252 13.73 -6.56 2.47
C ILE A 252 14.29 -5.24 1.90
N GLY A 253 13.47 -4.19 1.88
CA GLY A 253 13.74 -2.89 1.27
C GLY A 253 13.10 -2.70 -0.12
N TYR A 254 12.34 -3.68 -0.60
CA TYR A 254 11.73 -3.62 -1.94
C TYR A 254 10.79 -2.42 -2.08
N TYR A 255 9.94 -2.16 -1.09
CA TYR A 255 8.97 -1.07 -1.17
C TYR A 255 9.66 0.29 -1.01
N LEU A 256 10.73 0.37 -0.23
CA LEU A 256 11.58 1.57 -0.15
C LEU A 256 12.22 1.91 -1.50
N ASP A 257 12.76 0.90 -2.19
CA ASP A 257 13.35 1.06 -3.52
C ASP A 257 12.28 1.45 -4.55
N ARG A 258 11.12 0.78 -4.51
CA ARG A 258 9.97 1.08 -5.37
C ARG A 258 9.51 2.53 -5.21
N GLN A 259 9.37 3.01 -3.97
CA GLN A 259 8.98 4.40 -3.69
C GLN A 259 9.98 5.39 -4.30
N ALA A 260 11.28 5.16 -4.16
CA ALA A 260 12.30 6.02 -4.76
C ALA A 260 12.19 6.08 -6.29
N ILE A 261 11.96 4.92 -6.92
CA ILE A 261 11.78 4.82 -8.37
C ILE A 261 10.53 5.59 -8.80
N GLU A 262 9.42 5.45 -8.08
CA GLU A 262 8.17 6.16 -8.40
C GLU A 262 8.32 7.67 -8.29
N ILE A 263 8.98 8.17 -7.25
CA ILE A 263 9.30 9.60 -7.10
C ILE A 263 10.15 10.06 -8.28
N ALA A 264 11.24 9.35 -8.58
CA ALA A 264 12.15 9.72 -9.67
C ALA A 264 11.47 9.70 -11.04
N GLN A 265 10.67 8.67 -11.32
CA GLN A 265 9.93 8.54 -12.58
C GLN A 265 8.89 9.63 -12.76
N LEU A 266 8.16 9.98 -11.70
CA LEU A 266 7.13 11.00 -11.82
C LEU A 266 7.74 12.41 -11.90
N ALA A 267 8.82 12.67 -11.17
CA ALA A 267 9.59 13.91 -11.27
C ALA A 267 10.21 14.13 -12.66
N ASP A 268 10.67 13.06 -13.33
CA ASP A 268 11.16 13.18 -14.71
C ASP A 268 10.03 13.46 -15.72
N ARG A 269 8.82 12.91 -15.48
CA ARG A 269 7.64 13.11 -16.33
C ARG A 269 6.97 14.48 -16.15
N VAL A 270 7.00 15.02 -14.93
CA VAL A 270 6.34 16.27 -14.55
C VAL A 270 7.38 17.15 -13.88
N ARG A 271 8.12 17.91 -14.69
CA ARG A 271 9.27 18.70 -14.24
C ARG A 271 8.89 20.04 -13.62
N ASP A 272 7.78 20.60 -14.06
CA ASP A 272 7.30 21.93 -13.67
C ASP A 272 6.04 21.81 -12.80
N GLY A 273 5.83 22.78 -11.91
CA GLY A 273 4.61 22.91 -11.11
C GLY A 273 4.51 22.03 -9.86
N VAL A 274 5.48 21.14 -9.61
CA VAL A 274 5.52 20.29 -8.41
C VAL A 274 6.90 20.34 -7.76
N CYS A 275 6.95 20.64 -6.46
CA CYS A 275 8.19 20.63 -5.69
C CYS A 275 8.51 19.20 -5.20
N TRP A 276 9.18 18.41 -6.03
CA TRP A 276 9.52 17.01 -5.73
C TRP A 276 10.49 16.83 -4.56
N ASP A 277 11.25 17.87 -4.22
CA ASP A 277 12.27 17.83 -3.16
C ASP A 277 11.69 17.43 -1.81
N VAL A 278 10.42 17.76 -1.52
CA VAL A 278 9.79 17.37 -0.26
C VAL A 278 9.67 15.85 -0.10
N LEU A 279 9.47 15.10 -1.20
CA LEU A 279 9.41 13.64 -1.15
C LEU A 279 10.80 13.04 -0.91
N TRP A 280 11.86 13.65 -1.45
CA TRP A 280 13.24 13.24 -1.17
C TRP A 280 13.66 13.63 0.25
N GLN A 281 13.19 14.77 0.75
CA GLN A 281 13.40 15.20 2.13
C GLN A 281 12.79 14.19 3.09
N PHE A 282 11.52 13.83 2.90
CA PHE A 282 10.85 12.76 3.66
C PHE A 282 11.72 11.51 3.75
N ARG A 283 12.20 11.02 2.60
CA ARG A 283 13.04 9.81 2.55
C ARG A 283 14.35 9.98 3.33
N SER A 284 14.94 11.16 3.28
CA SER A 284 16.20 11.47 3.97
C SER A 284 16.06 11.58 5.48
N GLU A 285 14.90 12.03 5.96
CA GLU A 285 14.60 12.19 7.39
C GLU A 285 14.06 10.90 8.02
N THR A 286 13.47 10.02 7.19
CA THR A 286 12.79 8.81 7.67
C THR A 286 13.68 7.56 7.59
N TYR A 287 14.44 7.38 6.50
CA TYR A 287 15.15 6.12 6.26
C TYR A 287 16.64 6.19 6.56
N GLY A 288 17.16 5.07 7.07
CA GLY A 288 18.58 4.88 7.32
C GLY A 288 19.41 5.12 6.06
N HIS A 289 20.64 5.64 6.23
CA HIS A 289 21.51 5.99 5.11
C HIS A 289 21.73 4.83 4.11
N THR A 290 21.83 3.59 4.62
CA THR A 290 22.04 2.37 3.82
C THR A 290 20.79 1.85 3.11
N ASP A 291 19.61 2.34 3.47
CA ASP A 291 18.31 1.86 2.96
C ASP A 291 17.77 2.69 1.79
N ARG A 292 18.38 3.85 1.55
CA ARG A 292 17.99 4.77 0.48
C ARG A 292 18.55 4.36 -0.88
N ALA A 293 17.69 4.12 -1.86
CA ALA A 293 18.06 3.77 -3.24
C ALA A 293 18.85 4.90 -3.92
N GLU A 294 18.46 6.14 -3.67
CA GLU A 294 19.02 7.37 -4.23
C GLU A 294 20.48 7.63 -3.82
N ARG A 295 20.98 6.89 -2.81
CA ARG A 295 22.40 6.90 -2.41
C ARG A 295 23.26 5.95 -3.25
N LEU A 296 22.66 4.94 -3.86
CA LEU A 296 23.36 3.99 -4.73
C LEU A 296 23.30 4.35 -6.20
N LEU A 297 22.22 4.99 -6.61
CA LEU A 297 21.91 5.40 -7.96
C LEU A 297 21.28 6.79 -7.92
N PRO A 298 21.75 7.77 -8.70
CA PRO A 298 21.14 9.09 -8.71
C PRO A 298 19.69 9.00 -9.25
N PRO A 299 18.79 9.95 -8.88
CA PRO A 299 17.40 9.94 -9.32
C PRO A 299 17.22 9.77 -10.84
N ALA A 300 18.06 10.39 -11.67
CA ALA A 300 18.01 10.22 -13.12
C ALA A 300 18.19 8.75 -13.60
N ARG A 301 18.95 7.93 -12.85
CA ARG A 301 19.09 6.49 -13.10
C ARG A 301 17.91 5.69 -12.56
N LEU A 302 17.31 6.14 -11.45
CA LEU A 302 16.10 5.53 -10.89
C LEU A 302 14.86 5.79 -11.75
N ALA A 303 14.81 6.92 -12.47
CA ALA A 303 13.72 7.26 -13.38
C ALA A 303 13.62 6.33 -14.61
N THR A 304 14.60 5.45 -14.81
CA THR A 304 14.57 4.46 -15.89
C THR A 304 13.56 3.34 -15.60
N GLY A 305 13.12 2.62 -16.63
CA GLY A 305 12.05 1.61 -16.50
C GLY A 305 12.44 0.41 -15.63
N GLY A 306 11.65 0.15 -14.58
CA GLY A 306 11.75 -1.03 -13.74
C GLY A 306 12.70 -0.91 -12.54
N MET A 307 12.85 -2.00 -11.78
CA MET A 307 13.77 -2.07 -10.63
C MET A 307 15.21 -2.30 -11.12
N PRO A 308 16.16 -1.39 -10.85
CA PRO A 308 17.55 -1.58 -11.28
C PRO A 308 18.18 -2.85 -10.70
N PRO A 309 18.95 -3.63 -11.50
CA PRO A 309 19.59 -4.87 -11.04
C PRO A 309 20.46 -4.68 -9.79
N LYS A 310 21.14 -3.52 -9.68
CA LYS A 310 21.98 -3.17 -8.53
C LYS A 310 21.17 -3.08 -7.22
N LEU A 311 19.95 -2.54 -7.27
CA LEU A 311 19.08 -2.47 -6.08
C LEU A 311 18.56 -3.86 -5.70
N LYS A 312 18.12 -4.63 -6.71
CA LYS A 312 17.66 -6.01 -6.49
C LYS A 312 18.76 -6.88 -5.86
N ALA A 313 20.00 -6.79 -6.36
CA ALA A 313 21.14 -7.52 -5.81
C ALA A 313 21.41 -7.15 -4.34
N ARG A 314 21.44 -5.85 -4.00
CA ARG A 314 21.58 -5.39 -2.59
C ARG A 314 20.45 -5.95 -1.72
N GLY A 315 19.22 -5.82 -2.18
CA GLY A 315 18.04 -6.25 -1.45
C GLY A 315 18.07 -7.74 -1.11
N HIS A 316 18.45 -8.57 -2.08
CA HIS A 316 18.63 -10.00 -1.85
C HIS A 316 19.78 -10.33 -0.91
N GLN A 317 20.89 -9.60 -0.98
CA GLN A 317 21.99 -9.78 -0.03
C GLN A 317 21.52 -9.49 1.41
N ARG A 318 20.83 -8.37 1.62
CA ARG A 318 20.24 -8.02 2.93
C ARG A 318 19.28 -9.10 3.41
N THR A 319 18.40 -9.56 2.53
CA THR A 319 17.40 -10.57 2.87
C THR A 319 18.06 -11.89 3.30
N ARG A 320 19.08 -12.34 2.56
CA ARG A 320 19.84 -13.55 2.89
C ARG A 320 20.54 -13.44 4.25
N GLN A 321 21.18 -12.31 4.54
CA GLN A 321 21.86 -12.08 5.83
C GLN A 321 20.89 -12.18 7.02
N VAL A 322 19.65 -11.72 6.87
CA VAL A 322 18.65 -11.67 7.95
C VAL A 322 17.93 -13.00 8.13
N VAL A 323 17.57 -13.62 7.01
CA VAL A 323 16.77 -14.86 7.00
C VAL A 323 17.68 -16.12 7.09
N GLY A 324 19.00 -15.93 6.98
CA GLY A 324 20.02 -16.97 7.02
C GLY A 324 20.30 -17.58 5.64
N ASP A 325 21.50 -18.14 5.46
CA ASP A 325 21.91 -18.83 4.24
C ASP A 325 21.22 -20.20 4.14
N GLN A 326 20.03 -20.22 3.55
CA GLN A 326 19.53 -21.39 2.86
C GLN A 326 19.38 -21.01 1.39
N GLU A 327 20.37 -21.37 0.57
CA GLU A 327 20.26 -21.33 -0.88
C GLU A 327 19.07 -22.22 -1.29
N PHE A 328 17.90 -21.61 -1.48
CA PHE A 328 16.79 -22.27 -2.14
C PHE A 328 17.01 -22.14 -3.64
N VAL A 329 17.59 -23.20 -4.21
CA VAL A 329 17.51 -23.51 -5.63
C VAL A 329 16.03 -23.76 -5.95
N LEU A 330 15.45 -22.90 -6.78
CA LEU A 330 14.12 -23.10 -7.36
C LEU A 330 14.14 -24.33 -8.29
N LEU A 331 13.27 -25.30 -8.03
CA LEU A 331 12.67 -26.14 -9.07
C LEU A 331 11.40 -25.46 -9.56
#